data_AF-A0A0A8WZS0-F1
#
_entry.id   AF-A0A0A8WZS0-F1
#
_cell.length_a   1.000
_cell.length_b   1.000
_cell.length_c   1.000
_cell.angle_alpha   90.00
_cell.angle_beta   90.00
_cell.angle_gamma   90.00
#
_symmetry.space_group_name_H-M   'P 1'
#
loop_
_entity.id
_entity.type
_entity.pdbx_description
1 polymer ?
#
loop_
_entity_poly.entity_id
_entity_poly.type
_entity_poly.pdbx_seq_one_letter_code
_entity_poly.pdbx_strand_id
1 'polypeptide(L)' 'MTIKSLVVTLGTLILTTGLLFLVGHIFTIRWLMFYYEYTSDAEGFFISGGSMIPLIVGLISSFIAEKVYAYKQNQNHG' A
#
# COMPACT_ATOMS: atom_id res chain seq x y z
N MET A 1 -16.79 11.04 -8.06
CA MET A 1 -15.98 9.91 -8.54
C MET A 1 -16.73 9.17 -9.63
N THR A 2 -16.14 9.02 -10.80
CA THR A 2 -16.68 8.12 -11.84
C THR A 2 -16.17 6.70 -11.59
N ILE A 3 -16.94 5.68 -12.00
CA ILE A 3 -16.54 4.26 -11.88
C ILE A 3 -15.15 4.01 -12.47
N LYS A 4 -14.80 4.70 -13.57
CA LYS A 4 -13.47 4.62 -14.20
C LYS A 4 -12.35 5.09 -13.27
N SER A 5 -12.55 6.21 -12.57
CA SER A 5 -11.58 6.72 -11.60
C SER A 5 -11.41 5.73 -10.44
N LEU A 6 -12.50 5.14 -9.96
CA LEU A 6 -12.47 4.18 -8.84
C LEU A 6 -11.67 2.93 -9.19
N VAL A 7 -11.85 2.37 -10.40
CA VAL A 7 -11.07 1.22 -10.89
C VAL A 7 -9.58 1.55 -10.99
N VAL A 8 -9.23 2.76 -11.44
CA VAL A 8 -7.82 3.20 -11.49
C VAL A 8 -7.23 3.33 -10.09
N THR A 9 -7.97 3.93 -9.14
CA THR A 9 -7.54 4.09 -7.75
C THR A 9 -7.34 2.73 -7.07
N LEU A 10 -8.34 1.82 -7.14
CA LEU A 10 -8.22 0.49 -6.55
C LEU A 10 -7.16 -0.38 -7.23
N GLY A 11 -7.05 -0.31 -8.55
CA GLY A 11 -6.01 -1.03 -9.29
C GLY A 11 -4.62 -0.58 -8.87
N THR A 12 -4.41 0.74 -8.72
CA THR A 12 -3.15 1.31 -8.24
C THR A 12 -2.84 0.85 -6.82
N LEU A 13 -3.85 0.86 -5.93
CA LEU A 13 -3.70 0.41 -4.54
C LEU A 13 -3.24 -1.05 -4.49
N ILE A 14 -3.98 -1.94 -5.14
CA ILE A 14 -3.73 -3.38 -5.09
C ILE A 14 -2.38 -3.70 -5.72
N LEU A 15 -2.06 -3.10 -6.87
CA LEU A 15 -0.79 -3.33 -7.56
C LEU A 15 0.40 -2.83 -6.75
N THR A 16 0.35 -1.59 -6.25
CA THR A 16 1.48 -1.01 -5.51
C THR A 16 1.69 -1.72 -4.17
N THR A 17 0.62 -1.93 -3.40
CA THR A 17 0.70 -2.66 -2.13
C THR A 17 1.12 -4.13 -2.35
N GLY A 18 0.58 -4.80 -3.37
CA GLY A 18 0.95 -6.18 -3.71
C GLY A 18 2.42 -6.32 -4.12
N LEU A 19 2.93 -5.41 -4.95
CA LEU A 19 4.34 -5.38 -5.34
C LEU A 19 5.26 -5.13 -4.13
N LEU A 20 4.91 -4.17 -3.27
CA LEU A 20 5.67 -3.86 -2.07
C LEU A 20 5.72 -5.05 -1.12
N PHE A 21 4.61 -5.76 -0.93
CA PHE A 21 4.58 -6.99 -0.14
C PHE A 21 5.42 -8.12 -0.76
N LEU A 22 5.33 -8.32 -2.07
CA LEU A 22 6.16 -9.31 -2.77
C LEU A 22 7.65 -9.01 -2.62
N VAL A 23 8.05 -7.75 -2.80
CA VAL A 23 9.43 -7.30 -2.58
C VAL A 23 9.83 -7.51 -1.11
N GLY A 24 8.95 -7.16 -0.16
CA GLY A 24 9.19 -7.42 1.26
C GLY A 24 9.45 -8.89 1.56
N HIS A 25 8.71 -9.79 0.92
CA HIS A 25 8.83 -11.23 1.11
C HIS A 25 10.05 -11.84 0.41
N ILE A 26 10.43 -11.33 -0.77
CA ILE A 26 11.62 -11.78 -1.52
C ILE A 26 12.91 -11.35 -0.82
N PHE A 27 12.96 -10.11 -0.34
CA PHE A 27 14.15 -9.53 0.28
C PHE A 27 14.15 -9.67 1.82
N THR A 28 13.15 -10.36 2.40
CA THR A 28 12.98 -10.52 3.85
C THR A 28 13.04 -9.18 4.63
N ILE A 29 12.50 -8.12 4.01
CA ILE A 29 12.48 -6.78 4.61
C ILE A 29 11.31 -6.69 5.58
N ARG A 30 11.59 -6.73 6.89
CA ARG A 30 10.60 -6.68 7.98
C ARG A 30 9.63 -5.49 7.89
N TRP A 31 10.05 -4.38 7.27
CA TRP A 31 9.23 -3.18 7.09
C TRP A 31 8.31 -3.21 5.86
N LEU A 32 8.52 -4.13 4.92
CA LEU A 32 7.66 -4.31 3.75
C LEU A 32 6.86 -5.62 3.80
N MET A 33 7.11 -6.45 4.81
CA MET A 33 6.45 -7.73 4.99
C MET A 33 5.40 -7.66 6.11
N PHE A 34 4.24 -8.27 5.87
CA PHE A 34 3.26 -8.48 6.93
C PHE A 34 3.74 -9.64 7.78
N TYR A 35 4.32 -9.35 8.94
CA TYR A 35 4.76 -10.37 9.88
C TYR A 35 4.17 -10.08 11.25
N TYR A 36 3.98 -11.09 12.08
CA TYR A 36 3.53 -10.93 13.45
C TYR A 36 4.44 -11.82 14.28
N GLU A 37 5.51 -11.23 14.82
CA GLU A 37 6.45 -11.96 15.66
C GLU A 37 5.92 -11.93 17.09
N TYR A 38 5.44 -13.09 17.54
CA TYR A 38 5.04 -13.31 18.90
C TYR A 38 6.26 -13.80 19.69
N THR A 39 6.94 -12.89 20.37
CA THR A 39 8.06 -13.26 21.25
C THR A 39 7.55 -13.34 22.69
N SER A 40 7.28 -14.56 23.16
CA SER A 40 7.10 -14.82 24.60
C SER A 40 8.47 -15.02 25.22
N ASP A 41 9.06 -13.96 25.73
CA ASP A 41 10.26 -14.04 26.56
C ASP A 41 9.89 -13.91 28.04
N ALA A 42 10.70 -14.49 28.93
CA ALA A 42 10.37 -14.67 30.35
C ALA A 42 10.18 -13.36 31.16
N GLU A 43 10.46 -12.20 30.56
CA GLU A 43 10.43 -10.87 31.20
C GLU A 43 9.30 -9.95 30.72
N GLY A 44 8.50 -10.33 29.71
CA GLY A 44 7.38 -9.50 29.28
C GLY A 44 6.86 -9.78 27.88
N PHE A 45 5.66 -9.26 27.61
CA PHE A 45 4.93 -9.46 26.36
C PHE A 45 5.37 -8.43 25.31
N PHE A 46 6.19 -8.84 24.34
CA PHE A 46 6.61 -7.99 23.22
C PHE A 46 5.89 -8.42 21.93
N ILE A 47 4.93 -7.61 21.49
CA ILE A 47 4.33 -7.74 20.16
C ILE A 47 5.20 -6.98 19.16
N SER A 48 5.96 -7.69 18.32
CA SER A 48 6.61 -7.10 17.15
C SER A 48 5.74 -7.34 15.92
N GLY A 49 4.89 -6.37 15.62
CA GLY A 49 4.09 -6.35 14.40
C GLY A 49 4.92 -5.83 13.22
N GLY A 50 4.87 -6.55 12.10
CA GLY A 50 5.35 -6.11 10.80
C GLY A 50 4.64 -4.83 10.36
N SER A 51 5.24 -4.14 9.41
CA SER A 51 4.87 -2.74 9.18
C SER A 51 3.72 -2.57 8.19
N MET A 52 2.80 -1.64 8.48
CA MET A 52 1.72 -1.23 7.57
C MET A 52 2.20 -0.23 6.49
N ILE A 53 3.52 0.02 6.39
CA ILE A 53 4.14 0.89 5.39
C ILE A 53 3.68 0.57 3.96
N PRO A 54 3.61 -0.71 3.49
CA PRO A 54 3.16 -1.03 2.13
C PRO A 54 1.73 -0.57 1.84
N LEU A 55 0.87 -0.60 2.86
CA LEU A 55 -0.52 -0.18 2.76
C LEU A 55 -0.60 1.36 2.71
N ILE A 56 0.14 2.05 3.58
CA ILE A 56 0.19 3.53 3.60
C ILE A 56 0.71 4.07 2.26
N VAL A 57 1.80 3.49 1.75
CA VAL A 57 2.38 3.87 0.45
C VAL A 57 1.39 3.61 -0.68
N GLY A 58 0.69 2.48 -0.66
CA GLY A 58 -0.36 2.18 -1.63
C GLY A 58 -1.55 3.15 -1.59
N LEU A 59 -1.94 3.59 -0.40
CA LEU A 59 -3.01 4.59 -0.25
C LEU A 59 -2.59 5.96 -0.80
N ILE A 60 -1.36 6.39 -0.49
CA ILE A 60 -0.82 7.66 -1.00
C ILE A 60 -0.71 7.60 -2.54
N SER A 61 -0.18 6.51 -3.09
CA SER A 61 -0.04 6.34 -4.54
C SER A 61 -1.40 6.37 -5.24
N SER A 62 -2.41 5.76 -4.64
CA SER A 62 -3.79 5.74 -5.16
C SER A 62 -4.42 7.13 -5.17
N PHE A 63 -4.20 7.91 -4.11
CA PHE A 63 -4.68 9.30 -4.03
C PHE A 63 -4.03 10.19 -5.09
N ILE A 64 -2.72 9.99 -5.34
CA ILE A 64 -2.00 10.71 -6.40
C ILE A 64 -2.51 10.27 -7.78
N ALA A 65 -2.69 8.97 -8.00
CA ALA A 65 -3.18 8.43 -9.28
C ALA A 65 -4.57 8.98 -9.62
N GLU A 66 -5.47 9.04 -8.64
CA GLU A 66 -6.78 9.67 -8.81
C GLU A 66 -6.67 11.14 -9.17
N LYS A 67 -5.82 11.90 -8.46
CA LYS A 67 -5.63 13.33 -8.72
C LYS A 67 -5.07 13.61 -10.11
N VAL A 68 -4.12 12.78 -10.56
CA VAL A 68 -3.55 12.85 -11.92
C VAL A 68 -4.59 12.47 -12.97
N TYR A 69 -5.38 11.43 -12.73
CA TYR A 69 -6.44 11.00 -13.65
C TYR A 69 -7.53 12.07 -13.79
N ALA A 70 -7.98 12.66 -12.69
CA ALA A 70 -8.95 13.76 -12.68
C ALA A 70 -8.43 15.00 -13.40
N TYR A 71 -7.16 15.37 -13.19
CA TYR A 71 -6.52 16.48 -13.90
C TYR A 71 -6.48 16.26 -15.41
N LYS A 72 -6.09 15.05 -15.85
CA LYS A 72 -6.03 14.68 -17.27
C LYS A 72 -7.42 14.62 -17.92
N GLN A 73 -8.44 14.21 -17.17
CA GLN A 73 -9.82 14.22 -17.66
C GLN A 73 -10.37 15.63 -17.90
N ASN A 74 -9.95 16.63 -17.10
CA ASN A 74 -10.30 18.03 -17.32
C ASN A 74 -9.56 18.67 -18.49
N GLN A 75 -8.32 18.26 -18.78
CA GLN A 75 -7.58 18.78 -19.94
C GLN A 75 -8.08 18.26 -21.29
N ASN A 76 -8.67 17.07 -21.34
CA ASN A 76 -9.21 16.50 -22.59
C ASN A 76 -10.61 17.05 -22.98
N HIS A 77 -11.21 17.94 -22.17
CA HIS A 77 -12.51 18.56 -22.45
C HIS A 77 -12.46 20.10 -22.52
N GLY A 78 -11.26 20.70 -22.62
CA GLY A 78 -11.05 22.13 -22.91
C GLY A 78 -10.37 22.31 -24.25
#